data_AF-A0A4V1Y0Q6-F1
#
_entry.id   AF-A0A4V1Y0Q6-F1
#
_cell.length_a   1.000
_cell.length_b   1.000
_cell.length_c   1.000
_cell.angle_alpha   90.00
_cell.angle_beta   90.00
_cell.angle_gamma   90.00
#
_symmetry.space_group_name_H-M   'P 1'
#
loop_
_entity.id
_entity.type
_entity.pdbx_description
1 polymer ?
#
loop_
_entity_poly.entity_id
_entity_poly.type
_entity_poly.pdbx_seq_one_letter_code
_entity_poly.pdbx_strand_id
1 'polypeptide(L)' 'MTTTSSTSKQGNGVATPTPTQDGMVGNCDAFHFVEPGQTCQTIASRYRITVPDGIAWNLVVGSDCTGL' A
#
# COMPACT_ATOMS: atom_id res chain seq x y z
N MET A 1 17.29 25.76 10.24
CA MET A 1 17.06 24.32 9.95
C MET A 1 15.79 23.95 10.68
N THR A 2 14.66 23.89 9.97
CA THR A 2 13.34 23.70 10.61
C THR A 2 13.07 22.20 10.67
N THR A 3 13.20 21.61 11.85
CA THR A 3 12.79 20.25 12.16
C THR A 3 11.26 20.18 12.19
N THR A 4 10.64 19.67 11.12
CA THR A 4 9.23 19.32 11.09
C THR A 4 9.04 17.96 11.76
N SER A 5 8.59 17.98 13.01
CA SER A 5 8.08 16.83 13.74
C SER A 5 6.78 16.33 13.08
N SER A 6 6.82 15.18 12.43
CA SER A 6 5.62 14.45 12.00
C SER A 6 5.14 13.55 13.15
N THR A 7 3.87 13.70 13.50
CA THR A 7 3.16 12.89 14.49
C THR A 7 3.15 11.42 14.08
N SER A 8 4.04 10.63 14.68
CA SER A 8 4.02 9.17 14.64
C SER A 8 2.80 8.66 15.42
N LYS A 9 1.68 8.43 14.69
CA LYS A 9 0.72 7.40 15.07
C LYS A 9 1.52 6.10 15.04
N GLN A 10 1.69 5.41 16.18
CA GLN A 10 2.57 4.24 16.35
C GLN A 10 2.71 3.44 15.06
N GLY A 11 3.73 3.79 14.28
CA GLY A 11 3.98 3.21 12.98
C GLY A 11 4.77 1.94 13.18
N ASN A 12 4.54 0.98 12.32
CA ASN A 12 5.12 -0.37 12.33
C ASN A 12 6.65 -0.34 12.06
N GLY A 13 7.30 0.83 12.13
CA GLY A 13 8.68 1.07 11.71
C GLY A 13 8.85 1.21 10.20
N VAL A 14 7.77 1.16 9.42
CA VAL A 14 7.83 1.18 7.95
C VAL A 14 7.78 2.62 7.44
N ALA A 15 8.83 3.04 6.76
CA ALA A 15 8.86 4.33 6.07
C ALA A 15 7.85 4.31 4.91
N THR A 16 6.87 5.20 4.96
CA THR A 16 5.86 5.33 3.91
C THR A 16 6.45 6.11 2.72
N PRO A 17 6.61 5.49 1.53
CA PRO A 17 7.16 6.15 0.36
C PRO A 17 6.19 7.17 -0.22
N THR A 18 6.68 8.32 -0.69
CA THR A 18 5.87 9.35 -1.36
C THR A 18 6.13 9.35 -2.88
N PRO A 19 5.11 9.47 -3.73
CA PRO A 19 3.68 9.58 -3.41
C PRO A 19 3.04 8.22 -3.06
N THR A 20 2.14 8.21 -2.08
CA THR A 20 1.24 7.06 -1.80
C THR A 20 -0.10 7.25 -2.47
N GLN A 21 -0.84 6.16 -2.65
CA GLN A 21 -2.28 6.23 -2.93
C GLN A 21 -3.04 6.69 -1.69
N ASP A 22 -4.10 7.46 -1.88
CA ASP A 22 -5.04 7.81 -0.80
C ASP A 22 -5.78 6.57 -0.29
N GLY A 23 -6.35 6.60 0.91
CA GLY A 23 -7.15 5.48 1.44
C GLY A 23 -6.37 4.25 1.90
N MET A 24 -5.03 4.32 1.94
CA MET A 24 -4.20 3.27 2.51
C MET A 24 -4.45 3.10 4.03
N VAL A 25 -4.47 1.85 4.51
CA VAL A 25 -4.66 1.56 5.93
C VAL A 25 -3.51 2.11 6.80
N GLY A 26 -3.83 2.57 8.00
CA GLY A 26 -2.86 3.20 8.89
C GLY A 26 -1.86 2.22 9.54
N ASN A 27 -2.02 0.92 9.32
CA ASN A 27 -1.19 -0.16 9.87
C ASN A 27 -0.47 -0.95 8.77
N CYS A 28 -0.09 -0.32 7.67
CA CYS A 28 0.67 -0.98 6.60
C CYS A 28 2.04 -1.50 7.07
N ASP A 29 2.29 -2.79 6.82
CA ASP A 29 3.55 -3.47 7.13
C ASP A 29 4.55 -3.46 5.96
N ALA A 30 4.08 -3.24 4.73
CA ALA A 30 4.93 -3.23 3.53
C ALA A 30 4.33 -2.41 2.40
N PHE A 31 5.19 -1.92 1.52
CA PHE A 31 4.83 -1.18 0.31
C PHE A 31 5.30 -1.94 -0.92
N HIS A 32 4.50 -1.91 -1.99
CA HIS A 32 4.85 -2.47 -3.29
C HIS A 32 4.64 -1.41 -4.36
N PHE A 33 5.70 -1.13 -5.13
CA PHE A 33 5.59 -0.29 -6.32
C PHE A 33 5.10 -1.14 -7.49
N VAL A 34 3.93 -0.80 -8.02
CA VAL A 34 3.35 -1.51 -9.16
C VAL A 34 4.12 -1.17 -10.41
N GLU A 35 4.69 -2.18 -11.05
CA GLU A 35 5.34 -2.04 -12.35
C GLU A 35 4.36 -2.30 -13.49
N PRO A 36 4.58 -1.70 -14.67
CA PRO A 36 3.74 -1.96 -15.84
C PRO A 36 3.61 -3.47 -16.13
N GLY A 37 2.38 -3.94 -16.31
CA GLY A 37 2.06 -5.35 -16.58
C GLY A 37 1.82 -6.21 -15.35
N GLN A 38 1.95 -5.66 -14.13
CA GLN A 38 1.50 -6.35 -12.92
C GLN A 38 -0.02 -6.23 -12.75
N THR A 39 -0.62 -7.28 -12.19
CA THR A 39 -2.04 -7.35 -11.84
C THR A 39 -2.18 -7.66 -10.34
N CYS A 40 -3.38 -7.50 -9.76
CA CYS A 40 -3.55 -7.88 -8.35
C CYS A 40 -3.21 -9.35 -8.15
N GLN A 41 -3.48 -10.21 -9.14
CA GLN A 41 -3.20 -11.64 -9.03
C GLN A 41 -1.70 -11.91 -8.96
N THR A 42 -0.88 -11.21 -9.76
CA THR A 42 0.59 -11.37 -9.70
C THR A 42 1.15 -10.83 -8.39
N ILE A 43 0.63 -9.69 -7.91
CA ILE A 43 1.06 -9.07 -6.66
C ILE A 43 0.63 -9.92 -5.46
N ALA A 44 -0.63 -10.33 -5.40
CA ALA A 44 -1.16 -11.20 -4.38
C ALA A 44 -0.39 -12.52 -4.30
N SER A 45 -0.08 -13.14 -5.45
CA SER A 45 0.76 -14.34 -5.49
C SER A 45 2.18 -14.09 -4.97
N ARG A 46 2.78 -12.94 -5.31
CA ARG A 46 4.12 -12.55 -4.85
C ARG A 46 4.18 -12.43 -3.32
N TYR A 47 3.16 -11.83 -2.72
CA TYR A 47 3.09 -11.60 -1.28
C TYR A 47 2.36 -12.73 -0.52
N ARG A 48 1.87 -13.76 -1.22
CA ARG A 48 1.10 -14.88 -0.65
C ARG A 48 -0.14 -14.41 0.12
N ILE A 49 -0.79 -13.39 -0.40
CA ILE A 49 -2.05 -12.86 0.12
C ILE A 49 -3.17 -13.18 -0.86
N THR A 50 -4.42 -13.04 -0.43
CA THR A 50 -5.55 -13.11 -1.36
C THR A 50 -5.75 -11.76 -2.04
N VAL A 51 -6.28 -11.76 -3.27
CA VAL A 51 -6.66 -10.52 -3.96
C VAL A 51 -7.65 -9.68 -3.13
N PRO A 52 -8.70 -10.29 -2.50
CA PRO A 52 -9.57 -9.56 -1.58
C PRO A 52 -8.84 -8.89 -0.42
N ASP A 53 -7.86 -9.56 0.21
CA ASP A 53 -7.09 -8.97 1.30
C ASP A 53 -6.25 -7.78 0.80
N GLY A 54 -5.60 -7.93 -0.36
CA GLY A 54 -4.82 -6.86 -0.99
C GLY A 54 -5.67 -5.63 -1.33
N ILE A 55 -6.90 -5.84 -1.83
CA ILE A 55 -7.86 -4.77 -2.09
C ILE A 55 -8.33 -4.12 -0.77
N ALA A 56 -8.63 -4.91 0.26
CA ALA A 56 -9.06 -4.39 1.56
C ALA A 56 -7.98 -3.52 2.23
N TRP A 57 -6.70 -3.79 2.00
CA TRP A 57 -5.59 -2.98 2.50
C TRP A 57 -5.30 -1.74 1.68
N ASN A 58 -5.81 -1.67 0.45
CA ASN A 58 -5.57 -0.59 -0.49
C ASN A 58 -6.88 -0.16 -1.14
N LEU A 59 -7.66 0.66 -0.41
CA LEU A 59 -9.06 1.00 -0.73
C LEU A 59 -9.25 1.71 -2.09
N VAL A 60 -8.18 2.10 -2.77
CA VAL A 60 -8.20 2.73 -4.11
C VAL A 60 -8.09 1.71 -5.24
N VAL A 61 -7.60 0.50 -4.97
CA VAL A 61 -7.62 -0.58 -5.96
C VAL A 61 -9.06 -1.05 -6.10
N GLY A 62 -9.72 -0.67 -7.20
CA GLY A 62 -11.07 -1.14 -7.50
C GLY A 62 -11.16 -2.67 -7.48
N SER A 63 -12.37 -3.22 -7.33
CA SER A 63 -12.61 -4.68 -7.36
C SER A 63 -12.01 -5.38 -8.58
N ASP A 64 -11.84 -4.62 -9.67
CA ASP A 64 -11.31 -5.08 -10.94
C ASP A 64 -9.80 -4.81 -11.11
N CYS A 65 -9.10 -4.45 -10.03
CA CYS A 65 -7.69 -4.04 -10.04
C CYS A 65 -7.40 -2.77 -10.86
N THR A 66 -8.44 -2.01 -11.19
CA THR A 66 -8.41 -0.75 -11.92
C THR A 66 -7.97 0.38 -11.00
N GLY A 67 -6.69 0.40 -10.66
CA GLY A 67 -6.12 1.40 -9.73
C GLY A 67 -4.74 1.04 -9.17
N LEU A 68 -4.15 -0.07 -9.63
CA LEU A 68 -2.75 -0.41 -9.39
C LEU A 68 -1.80 0.56 -10.10
#